data_AF-A0A1J3I2M2-F1
#
_entry.id   AF-A0A1J3I2M2-F1
#
_cell.length_a   1.000
_cell.length_b   1.000
_cell.length_c   1.000
_cell.angle_alpha   90.00
_cell.angle_beta   90.00
_cell.angle_gamma   90.00
#
_symmetry.space_group_name_H-M   'P 1'
#
loop_
_entity.id
_entity.type
_entity.pdbx_description
1 polymer ?
#
loop_
_entity_poly.entity_id
_entity_poly.type
_entity_poly.pdbx_seq_one_letter_code
_entity_poly.pdbx_strand_id
1 'polypeptide(L)'
;DHLNAFQGLLNKLSDMGIKFEDEIHGLWLLGTLPDSWEVFTMSLCNSAADGTLSMDLVKNSVLNEETRRKSSPSSSRSDVLVTESRGRSSHREPRNSKNRSRS
;
A
#
# COMPACT_ATOMS: atom_id res chain seq x y z
N ASP A 1 -12.18 8.60 -5.40
CA ASP A 1 -12.32 9.79 -6.27
C ASP A 1 -11.43 11.00 -5.91
N HIS A 2 -10.34 10.83 -5.16
CA HIS A 2 -9.44 11.95 -4.82
C HIS A 2 -8.69 12.53 -6.04
N LEU A 3 -8.08 11.66 -6.86
CA LEU A 3 -7.31 12.06 -8.04
C LEU A 3 -8.16 12.82 -9.07
N ASN A 4 -9.42 12.41 -9.25
CA ASN A 4 -10.34 13.07 -10.18
C ASN A 4 -10.71 14.48 -9.69
N ALA A 5 -10.99 14.65 -8.39
CA ALA A 5 -11.25 15.95 -7.80
C ALA A 5 -10.04 16.88 -7.92
N PHE A 6 -8.83 16.36 -7.65
CA PHE A 6 -7.58 17.09 -7.81
C PHE A 6 -7.35 17.54 -9.26
N GLN A 7 -7.53 16.65 -10.24
CA GLN A 7 -7.41 16.99 -11.66
C GLN A 7 -8.43 18.07 -12.07
N GLY A 8 -9.65 18.02 -11.54
CA GLY A 8 -10.65 19.06 -11.75
C GLY A 8 -10.23 20.44 -11.23
N LEU A 9 -9.50 20.49 -10.11
CA LEU A 9 -8.94 21.74 -9.57
C LEU A 9 -7.80 22.27 -10.45
N LEU A 10 -6.91 21.40 -10.90
CA LEU A 10 -5.82 21.78 -11.83
C LEU A 10 -6.38 22.39 -13.12
N ASN A 11 -7.42 21.77 -13.69
CA ASN A 11 -8.05 22.26 -14.90
C ASN A 11 -8.64 23.66 -14.69
N LYS A 12 -9.35 23.89 -13.59
CA LYS A 12 -9.88 25.23 -13.25
C LYS A 12 -8.79 26.28 -13.10
N LEU A 13 -7.66 25.94 -12.48
CA LEU A 13 -6.52 26.85 -12.34
C LEU A 13 -5.90 27.17 -13.70
N SER A 14 -5.78 26.16 -14.57
CA SER A 14 -5.32 26.32 -15.95
C SER A 14 -6.23 27.24 -16.75
N ASP A 15 -7.55 27.09 -16.60
CA ASP A 15 -8.56 27.94 -17.25
C ASP A 15 -8.45 29.41 -16.80
N MET A 16 -7.99 29.65 -15.57
CA MET A 16 -7.69 31.00 -15.05
C MET A 16 -6.31 31.52 -15.48
N GLY A 17 -5.58 30.79 -16.33
CA GLY A 17 -4.24 31.16 -16.82
C GLY A 17 -3.12 30.82 -15.84
N ILE A 18 -3.41 30.13 -14.73
CA ILE A 18 -2.42 29.73 -13.74
C ILE A 18 -1.88 28.36 -14.14
N LYS A 19 -0.60 28.29 -14.49
CA LYS A 19 0.09 27.05 -14.87
C LYS A 19 1.20 26.78 -13.89
N PHE A 20 1.27 25.55 -13.40
CA PHE A 20 2.39 25.09 -12.60
C PHE A 20 3.21 24.08 -13.40
N GLU A 21 4.47 23.94 -13.00
CA GLU A 21 5.35 22.88 -13.48
C GLU A 21 4.83 21.51 -13.04
N ASP A 22 5.20 20.46 -13.77
CA ASP A 22 4.66 19.11 -13.54
C ASP A 22 5.05 18.57 -12.15
N GLU A 23 6.25 18.91 -11.71
CA GLU A 23 6.81 18.59 -10.40
C GLU A 23 5.97 19.19 -9.28
N ILE A 24 5.48 20.42 -9.46
CA ILE A 24 4.63 21.12 -8.50
C ILE A 24 3.26 20.43 -8.41
N HIS A 25 2.70 19.96 -9.53
CA HIS A 25 1.47 19.18 -9.49
C HIS A 25 1.64 17.88 -8.69
N GLY A 26 2.76 17.18 -8.89
CA GLY A 26 3.08 15.95 -8.15
C GLY A 26 3.24 16.18 -6.65
N LEU A 27 4.01 17.19 -6.25
CA LEU A 27 4.21 17.56 -4.85
C LEU A 27 2.90 18.02 -4.20
N TRP A 28 2.09 18.81 -4.91
CA TRP A 28 0.82 19.27 -4.38
C TRP A 28 -0.13 18.09 -4.16
N LEU A 29 -0.22 17.16 -5.11
CA LEU A 29 -1.02 15.95 -4.94
C LEU A 29 -0.59 15.18 -3.68
N LEU A 30 0.71 14.97 -3.46
CA LEU A 30 1.23 14.31 -2.27
C LEU A 30 0.83 15.04 -0.98
N GLY A 31 0.88 16.38 -0.97
CA GLY A 31 0.46 17.21 0.15
C GLY A 31 -1.05 17.18 0.44
N THR A 32 -1.88 16.74 -0.51
CA THR A 32 -3.33 16.58 -0.31
C THR A 32 -3.74 15.20 0.23
N LEU A 33 -2.80 14.25 0.35
CA LEU A 33 -3.11 12.91 0.85
C LEU A 33 -3.36 12.94 2.38
N PRO A 34 -4.21 12.04 2.92
CA PRO A 34 -4.42 11.95 4.36
C PRO A 34 -3.15 11.54 5.12
N ASP A 35 -3.03 11.92 6.40
CA ASP A 35 -1.87 11.61 7.27
C ASP A 35 -1.46 10.13 7.27
N SER A 36 -2.41 9.20 7.10
CA SER A 36 -2.13 7.76 6.95
C SER A 36 -1.20 7.42 5.75
N TRP A 37 -0.97 8.36 4.84
CA TRP A 37 -0.08 8.25 3.68
C TRP A 37 1.31 8.85 3.91
N GLU A 38 1.58 9.46 5.07
CA GLU A 38 2.85 10.14 5.37
C GLU A 38 4.08 9.25 5.09
N VAL A 39 4.07 8.00 5.57
CA VAL A 39 5.17 7.05 5.35
C VAL A 39 5.39 6.75 3.86
N PHE A 40 4.31 6.64 3.08
CA PHE A 40 4.39 6.45 1.64
C PHE A 40 4.98 7.68 0.96
N THR A 41 4.47 8.86 1.28
CA THR A 41 4.95 10.13 0.73
C THR A 41 6.44 10.32 1.01
N MET A 42 6.89 10.07 2.24
CA MET A 42 8.29 10.16 2.64
C MET A 42 9.17 9.15 1.90
N SER A 43 8.70 7.91 1.75
CA SER A 43 9.42 6.87 1.01
C SER A 43 9.55 7.22 -0.48
N LEU A 44 8.48 7.71 -1.09
CA LEU A 44 8.47 8.11 -2.50
C LEU A 44 9.41 9.29 -2.74
N CYS A 45 9.35 10.34 -1.91
CA CYS A 45 10.27 11.47 -1.99
C CYS A 45 11.73 11.05 -1.83
N ASN A 46 12.03 10.13 -0.90
CA ASN A 46 13.39 9.60 -0.71
C ASN A 46 13.86 8.70 -1.85
N SER A 47 12.95 8.09 -2.60
CA SER A 47 13.27 7.21 -3.73
C SER A 47 13.55 7.97 -5.04
N ALA A 48 13.18 9.25 -5.12
CA ALA A 48 13.42 10.08 -6.30
C ALA A 48 14.93 10.39 -6.42
N ALA A 49 15.64 9.54 -7.15
CA ALA A 49 17.10 9.59 -7.29
C ALA A 49 17.66 10.91 -7.87
N ASP A 50 16.83 11.66 -8.60
CA ASP A 50 17.19 12.94 -9.23
C ASP A 50 16.35 14.12 -8.71
N GLY A 51 15.64 13.93 -7.59
CA GLY A 51 14.74 14.94 -7.02
C GLY A 51 13.51 15.29 -7.89
N THR A 52 13.37 14.67 -9.06
CA THR A 52 12.27 14.93 -10.01
C THR A 52 11.11 13.99 -9.74
N LEU A 53 9.98 14.56 -9.30
CA LEU A 53 8.72 13.86 -9.07
C LEU A 53 7.69 14.29 -10.13
N SER A 54 7.71 13.66 -11.30
CA SER A 54 6.68 13.90 -12.31
C SER A 54 5.29 13.50 -11.81
N MET A 55 4.27 14.24 -12.22
CA MET A 55 2.88 13.98 -11.85
C MET A 55 2.42 12.57 -12.21
N ASP A 56 2.86 12.04 -13.36
CA ASP A 56 2.48 10.69 -13.80
C ASP A 56 3.07 9.61 -12.89
N LEU A 57 4.34 9.78 -12.48
CA LEU A 57 4.98 8.89 -11.50
C LEU A 57 4.23 8.91 -10.17
N VAL A 58 3.88 10.10 -9.68
CA VAL A 58 3.13 10.26 -8.43
C VAL A 58 1.76 9.61 -8.53
N LYS A 59 0.99 9.87 -9.60
CA LYS A 59 -0.33 9.25 -9.83
C LYS A 59 -0.24 7.72 -9.82
N ASN A 60 0.70 7.15 -10.58
CA ASN A 60 0.89 5.71 -10.66
C ASN A 60 1.27 5.10 -9.31
N SER A 61 2.17 5.76 -8.56
CA SER A 61 2.60 5.31 -7.24
C SER A 61 1.47 5.35 -6.23
N VAL A 62 0.64 6.41 -6.24
CA VAL A 62 -0.54 6.54 -5.37
C VAL A 62 -1.56 5.44 -5.66
N LEU A 63 -1.85 5.17 -6.93
CA LEU A 63 -2.76 4.08 -7.32
C LEU A 63 -2.25 2.71 -6.88
N ASN A 64 -0.96 2.44 -7.05
CA ASN A 64 -0.34 1.19 -6.64
C ASN A 64 -0.34 1.01 -5.10
N GLU A 65 -0.10 2.07 -4.34
CA GLU A 65 -0.19 2.02 -2.89
C GLU A 65 -1.64 1.85 -2.41
N GLU A 66 -2.61 2.46 -3.10
CA GLU A 66 -4.03 2.28 -2.80
C GLU A 66 -4.46 0.82 -2.99
N THR A 67 -4.06 0.18 -4.09
CA THR A 67 -4.35 -1.24 -4.33
C THR A 67 -3.68 -2.13 -3.29
N ARG A 68 -2.41 -1.86 -2.93
CA ARG A 68 -1.68 -2.58 -1.89
C ARG A 68 -2.36 -2.50 -0.52
N ARG A 69 -2.82 -1.32 -0.12
CA ARG A 69 -3.55 -1.10 1.15
C ARG A 69 -4.88 -1.84 1.17
N LYS A 70 -5.61 -1.81 0.05
CA LYS A 70 -6.89 -2.53 -0.10
C LYS A 70 -6.70 -4.06 -0.10
N SER A 71 -5.61 -4.57 -0.66
CA SER A 71 -5.29 -6.01 -0.66
C SER A 71 -4.69 -6.51 0.66
N SER A 72 -4.28 -5.61 1.55
CA SER A 72 -3.71 -5.99 2.84
C SER A 72 -4.81 -6.45 3.80
N PRO A 73 -4.65 -7.60 4.49
CA PRO A 73 -5.67 -8.15 5.38
C PRO A 73 -5.95 -7.28 6.62
N SER A 74 -5.18 -6.21 6.86
CA SER A 74 -5.42 -5.27 7.97
C SER A 74 -6.39 -4.13 7.62
N SER A 75 -6.84 -4.02 6.36
CA SER A 75 -7.91 -3.10 5.96
C SER A 75 -9.31 -3.75 6.07
N SER A 76 -9.38 -4.96 6.66
CA SER A 76 -10.65 -5.49 7.12
C SER A 76 -11.07 -4.67 8.33
N ARG A 77 -11.94 -3.70 8.06
CA ARG A 77 -13.11 -3.38 8.88
C ARG A 77 -13.26 -4.38 10.02
N SER A 78 -13.17 -3.85 11.23
CA SER A 78 -13.42 -4.51 12.50
C SER A 78 -14.76 -5.23 12.49
N ASP A 79 -14.77 -6.45 11.98
CA ASP A 79 -15.75 -7.48 12.28
C ASP A 79 -14.96 -8.56 13.01
N VAL A 80 -15.01 -8.45 14.34
CA VAL A 80 -14.53 -9.45 15.30
C VAL A 80 -15.30 -10.75 15.01
N LEU A 81 -14.76 -11.56 14.11
CA LEU A 81 -15.09 -12.98 14.05
C LEU A 81 -13.99 -13.71 14.79
N VAL A 82 -14.22 -13.83 16.11
CA VAL A 82 -13.56 -14.86 16.92
C VAL A 82 -13.97 -16.21 16.34
N THR A 83 -13.17 -16.74 15.41
CA THR A 83 -13.19 -18.18 15.17
C THR A 83 -12.15 -18.79 16.09
N GLU A 84 -12.60 -19.12 17.31
CA GLU A 84 -11.89 -20.04 18.20
C GLU A 84 -11.92 -21.44 17.56
N SER A 85 -11.14 -21.67 16.50
CA SER A 85 -10.86 -23.03 16.03
C SER A 85 -9.69 -23.58 16.83
N ARG A 86 -10.04 -23.96 18.05
CA ARG A 86 -9.24 -24.72 19.02
C ARG A 86 -8.95 -26.11 18.44
N GLY A 87 -7.97 -26.21 17.54
CA GLY A 87 -7.56 -27.46 16.90
C GLY A 87 -6.13 -27.85 17.26
N ARG A 88 -5.90 -28.27 18.51
CA ARG A 88 -4.70 -29.03 18.88
C ARG A 88 -4.76 -30.40 18.19
N SER A 89 -3.95 -30.63 17.16
CA SER A 89 -3.57 -31.99 16.76
C SER A 89 -2.04 -32.12 16.80
N SER A 90 -1.51 -32.27 18.02
CA SER A 90 -0.22 -32.90 18.22
C SER A 90 -0.41 -34.40 18.03
N HIS A 91 -0.19 -34.89 16.80
CA HIS A 91 -0.01 -36.33 16.61
C HIS A 91 1.47 -36.65 16.87
N ARG A 92 1.76 -36.88 18.16
CA ARG A 92 2.89 -37.68 18.58
C ARG A 92 2.58 -39.11 18.17
N GLU A 93 3.33 -39.69 17.24
CA GLU A 93 3.47 -41.14 17.18
C GLU A 93 4.69 -41.57 17.99
N PRO A 94 4.48 -42.34 19.07
CA PRO A 94 5.54 -43.15 19.64
C PRO A 94 5.25 -44.64 19.45
N ARG A 95 6.35 -45.40 19.30
CA ARG A 95 6.54 -46.85 19.53
C ARG A 95 6.62 -47.69 18.25
N ASN A 96 7.82 -48.11 17.87
CA ASN A 96 8.59 -49.24 18.43
C ASN A 96 8.07 -50.60 17.92
N SER A 97 8.82 -51.22 17.00
CA SER A 97 9.01 -52.68 17.05
C SER A 97 10.17 -53.19 16.19
N LYS A 98 11.02 -53.97 16.86
CA LYS A 98 11.64 -55.23 16.40
C LYS A 98 12.83 -55.20 15.42
N ASN A 99 14.01 -55.38 16.02
CA ASN A 99 14.98 -56.45 15.73
C ASN A 99 14.79 -57.27 14.43
N ARG A 100 15.84 -57.36 13.61
CA ARG A 100 16.53 -58.63 13.30
C ARG A 100 17.79 -58.43 12.45
N SER A 101 18.87 -58.97 12.97
CA SER A 101 20.19 -59.17 12.37
C SER A 101 20.13 -59.90 11.01
N ARG A 102 21.14 -59.71 10.17
CA ARG A 102 22.01 -60.81 9.66
C ARG A 102 23.14 -60.31 8.74
N SER A 103 24.33 -60.81 9.07
CA SER A 103 25.53 -61.10 8.27
C SER A 103 26.26 -59.95 7.58
#